data_AF-A0AAI9ZNK4-F1
#
_entry.id   AF-A0AAI9ZNK4-F1
#
_cell.length_a   1.000
_cell.length_b   1.000
_cell.length_c   1.000
_cell.angle_alpha   90.00
_cell.angle_beta   90.00
_cell.angle_gamma   90.00
#
_symmetry.space_group_name_H-M   'P 1'
#
loop_
_entity.id
_entity.type
_entity.pdbx_description
1 polymer ?
#
loop_
_entity_poly.entity_id
_entity_poly.type
_entity_poly.pdbx_seq_one_letter_code
_entity_poly.pdbx_strand_id
1 'polypeptide(L)'
;VRLCGREGTRPALTGPAGSLRRAAQEAQIKHEKAIKDRALRQAQGRIDFGCAFPFTDIPSVVQSGFNQAKTIFSGKGDIKVLDHYQLAMNCLAENIDDPLCCLMLMITLTVCSSSETPEVAQGSRELFPWAKNSGGTAYDVGEMTKKIEHKGCSNRMLQAVGWVTSKSKRDSPRNTDLQLRSQEELLETLRGLQLAIKRPEDFIGIIFHSQDDIWVERCGSLVNRAA
;
A
#
# COMPACT_ATOMS: atom_id res chain seq x y z
N VAL A 1 10.95 4.68 -10.40
CA VAL A 1 10.86 4.24 -8.98
C VAL A 1 10.04 2.95 -8.96
N ARG A 2 10.44 1.90 -8.24
CA ARG A 2 9.72 0.61 -8.19
C ARG A 2 9.55 0.18 -6.73
N LEU A 3 8.38 -0.36 -6.39
CA LEU A 3 8.12 -0.98 -5.08
C LEU A 3 8.76 -2.36 -5.05
N CYS A 4 9.53 -2.63 -4.00
CA CYS A 4 10.20 -3.91 -3.81
C CYS A 4 9.58 -4.62 -2.61
N GLY A 5 9.10 -5.84 -2.83
CA GLY A 5 8.77 -6.75 -1.74
C GLY A 5 10.07 -7.21 -1.10
N ARG A 6 10.19 -7.14 0.22
CA ARG A 6 11.31 -7.77 0.91
C ARG A 6 11.06 -9.26 0.88
N GLU A 7 11.97 -10.02 0.27
CA GLU A 7 11.83 -11.48 0.28
C GLU A 7 11.79 -11.97 1.73
N GLY A 8 10.72 -12.67 2.08
CA GLY A 8 10.70 -13.48 3.29
C GLY A 8 11.91 -14.42 3.30
N THR A 9 12.35 -14.81 4.49
CA THR A 9 13.52 -15.67 4.71
C THR A 9 13.53 -16.83 3.71
N ARG A 10 14.39 -16.74 2.68
CA ARG A 10 14.49 -17.80 1.67
C ARG A 10 14.89 -19.09 2.40
N PRO A 11 14.26 -20.24 2.09
CA PRO A 11 14.69 -21.52 2.63
C PRO A 11 16.19 -21.68 2.39
N ALA A 12 16.95 -22.02 3.44
CA ALA A 12 18.39 -22.19 3.33
C ALA A 12 18.71 -23.34 2.38
N LEU A 13 19.18 -23.03 1.17
CA LEU A 13 19.65 -24.01 0.20
C LEU A 13 20.94 -24.65 0.72
N THR A 14 20.93 -25.97 0.90
CA THR A 14 22.08 -26.71 1.39
C THR A 14 22.87 -27.30 0.22
N GLY A 15 24.05 -26.74 -0.05
CA GLY A 15 25.00 -27.31 -1.01
C GLY A 15 25.75 -26.24 -1.84
N PRO A 16 26.93 -26.59 -2.39
CA PRO A 16 27.70 -25.71 -3.27
C PRO A 16 26.89 -25.31 -4.51
N ALA A 17 27.14 -24.11 -5.05
CA ALA A 17 26.56 -23.66 -6.30
C ALA A 17 26.89 -24.65 -7.44
N GLY A 18 25.90 -25.03 -8.23
CA GLY A 18 26.05 -26.02 -9.32
C GLY A 18 25.98 -27.48 -8.90
N SER A 19 25.81 -27.79 -7.60
CA SER A 19 25.61 -29.18 -7.17
C SER A 19 24.23 -29.71 -7.54
N LEU A 20 24.16 -30.99 -7.91
CA LEU A 20 22.91 -31.73 -8.17
C LEU A 20 21.91 -31.59 -7.00
N ARG A 21 22.42 -31.60 -5.76
CA ARG A 21 21.61 -31.44 -4.54
C ARG A 21 20.95 -30.07 -4.45
N ARG A 22 21.68 -29.00 -4.79
CA ARG A 22 21.14 -27.64 -4.81
C ARG A 22 20.15 -27.44 -5.97
N ALA A 23 20.47 -27.96 -7.15
CA ALA A 23 19.57 -27.92 -8.31
C ALA A 23 18.24 -28.65 -8.04
N ALA A 24 18.28 -29.80 -7.37
CA ALA A 24 17.09 -30.54 -6.96
C ALA A 24 16.25 -29.73 -5.95
N GLN A 25 16.87 -29.10 -4.96
CA GLN A 25 16.17 -28.24 -3.99
C GLN A 25 15.53 -27.01 -4.67
N GLU A 26 16.25 -26.37 -5.59
CA GLU A 26 15.75 -25.23 -6.37
C GLU A 26 14.56 -25.64 -7.26
N ALA A 27 14.63 -26.81 -7.90
CA ALA A 27 13.53 -27.35 -8.69
C ALA A 27 12.30 -27.69 -7.84
N GLN A 28 12.51 -28.25 -6.64
CA GLN A 28 11.43 -28.58 -5.70
C GLN A 28 10.72 -27.32 -5.19
N ILE A 29 11.48 -26.31 -4.75
CA ILE A 29 10.93 -25.00 -4.34
C ILE A 29 10.17 -24.35 -5.48
N LYS A 30 10.72 -24.38 -6.70
CA LYS A 30 10.06 -23.84 -7.89
C LYS A 30 8.76 -24.60 -8.21
N HIS A 31 8.75 -25.92 -8.05
CA HIS A 31 7.57 -26.75 -8.29
C HIS A 31 6.48 -26.53 -7.24
N GLU A 32 6.83 -26.48 -5.95
CA GLU A 32 5.90 -26.16 -4.87
C GLU A 32 5.33 -24.74 -5.01
N LYS A 33 6.18 -23.77 -5.35
CA LYS A 33 5.73 -22.40 -5.65
C LYS A 33 4.75 -22.41 -6.83
N ALA A 34 5.08 -23.09 -7.93
CA ALA A 34 4.18 -23.20 -9.09
C ALA A 34 2.84 -23.89 -8.77
N ILE A 35 2.83 -24.89 -7.89
CA ILE A 35 1.59 -25.55 -7.42
C ILE A 35 0.77 -24.61 -6.54
N LYS A 36 1.40 -23.91 -5.59
CA LYS A 36 0.73 -22.89 -4.76
C LYS A 36 0.17 -21.76 -5.62
N ASP A 37 0.94 -21.25 -6.57
CA ASP A 37 0.52 -20.18 -7.47
C ASP A 37 -0.63 -20.64 -8.36
N ARG A 38 -0.59 -21.89 -8.85
CA ARG A 38 -1.70 -22.48 -9.61
C ARG A 38 -2.94 -22.63 -8.73
N ALA A 39 -2.80 -23.06 -7.48
CA ALA A 39 -3.91 -23.17 -6.53
C ALA A 39 -4.46 -21.77 -6.15
N LEU A 40 -3.61 -20.75 -6.02
CA LEU A 40 -4.02 -19.36 -5.78
C LEU A 40 -4.78 -18.79 -6.98
N ARG A 41 -4.29 -19.06 -8.21
CA ARG A 41 -4.96 -18.68 -9.47
C ARG A 41 -6.27 -19.44 -9.69
N GLN A 42 -6.39 -20.67 -9.17
CA GLN A 42 -7.59 -21.50 -9.27
C GLN A 42 -8.61 -21.20 -8.17
N ALA A 43 -8.17 -20.70 -7.00
CA ALA A 43 -9.06 -20.16 -5.99
C ALA A 43 -9.62 -18.83 -6.53
N GLN A 44 -10.85 -18.85 -7.03
CA GLN A 44 -11.57 -17.69 -7.56
C GLN A 44 -11.82 -16.64 -6.47
N GLY A 45 -10.76 -15.89 -6.11
CA GLY A 45 -10.84 -14.77 -5.20
C GLY A 45 -11.17 -13.50 -5.95
N ARG A 46 -11.93 -12.60 -5.34
CA ARG A 46 -12.10 -11.22 -5.81
C ARG A 46 -11.50 -10.25 -4.80
N ILE A 47 -11.12 -9.07 -5.27
CA ILE A 47 -10.78 -7.97 -4.36
C ILE A 47 -12.04 -7.57 -3.60
N ASP A 48 -11.93 -7.52 -2.29
CA ASP A 48 -12.98 -7.15 -1.38
C ASP A 48 -12.46 -6.11 -0.39
N PHE A 49 -13.00 -4.90 -0.51
CA PHE A 49 -12.67 -3.79 0.38
C PHE A 49 -13.52 -3.79 1.67
N GLY A 50 -14.40 -4.77 1.84
CA GLY A 50 -15.32 -4.84 2.98
C GLY A 50 -16.46 -3.81 2.90
N CYS A 51 -16.69 -3.22 1.73
CA CYS A 51 -17.74 -2.24 1.48
C CYS A 51 -18.25 -2.34 0.03
N ALA A 52 -19.33 -1.61 -0.27
CA ALA A 52 -19.85 -1.52 -1.63
C ALA A 52 -18.80 -0.89 -2.58
N PHE A 53 -18.82 -1.36 -3.83
CA PHE A 53 -18.00 -0.83 -4.91
C PHE A 53 -18.86 -0.54 -6.14
N PRO A 54 -18.72 0.63 -6.80
CA PRO A 54 -17.85 1.77 -6.44
C PRO A 54 -18.21 2.36 -5.06
N PHE A 55 -17.26 3.07 -4.44
CA PHE A 55 -17.46 3.63 -3.11
C PHE A 55 -18.53 4.72 -3.16
N THR A 56 -19.65 4.52 -2.46
CA THR A 56 -20.70 5.52 -2.25
C THR A 56 -20.57 6.22 -0.90
N ASP A 57 -19.83 5.60 0.00
CA ASP A 57 -19.64 6.03 1.38
C ASP A 57 -18.16 5.84 1.76
N ILE A 58 -17.72 6.60 2.76
CA ILE A 58 -16.36 6.47 3.30
C ILE A 58 -16.23 5.07 3.94
N PRO A 59 -15.23 4.26 3.54
CA PRO A 59 -15.00 2.94 4.12
C PRO A 59 -14.86 3.01 5.65
N SER A 60 -15.49 2.08 6.35
CA SER A 60 -15.55 2.07 7.83
C SER A 60 -14.17 2.06 8.48
N VAL A 61 -13.19 1.37 7.88
CA VAL A 61 -11.80 1.35 8.34
C VAL A 61 -11.17 2.75 8.32
N VAL A 62 -11.46 3.55 7.30
CA VAL A 62 -10.98 4.93 7.19
C VAL A 62 -11.64 5.77 8.26
N GLN A 63 -12.98 5.70 8.38
CA GLN A 63 -13.72 6.46 9.38
C GLN A 63 -13.29 6.12 10.81
N SER A 64 -13.06 4.83 11.12
CA SER A 64 -12.51 4.37 12.38
C SER A 64 -11.12 4.94 12.65
N GLY A 65 -10.24 4.95 11.64
CA GLY A 65 -8.90 5.53 11.74
C GLY A 65 -8.94 7.02 12.09
N PHE A 66 -9.80 7.80 11.42
CA PHE A 66 -9.97 9.22 11.72
C PHE A 66 -10.56 9.47 13.13
N ASN A 67 -11.54 8.66 13.56
CA ASN A 67 -12.09 8.76 14.92
C ASN A 67 -11.05 8.42 16.00
N GLN A 68 -10.19 7.43 15.74
CA GLN A 68 -9.09 7.09 16.62
C GLN A 68 -8.06 8.23 16.69
N ALA A 69 -7.69 8.82 15.55
CA ALA A 69 -6.82 9.99 15.51
C ALA A 69 -7.42 11.14 16.33
N LYS A 70 -8.70 11.48 16.12
CA LYS A 70 -9.41 12.48 16.93
C LYS A 70 -9.28 12.21 18.42
N THR A 71 -9.60 10.98 18.86
CA THR A 71 -9.52 10.58 20.27
C THR A 71 -8.10 10.77 20.85
N ILE A 72 -7.06 10.43 20.09
CA ILE A 72 -5.66 10.60 20.50
C ILE A 72 -5.31 12.08 20.69
N PHE A 73 -5.73 12.94 19.77
CA PHE A 73 -5.36 14.35 19.78
C PHE A 73 -6.30 15.24 20.63
N SER A 74 -7.52 14.80 20.96
CA SER A 74 -8.47 15.59 21.76
C SER A 74 -8.01 15.84 23.20
N GLY A 75 -7.24 14.94 23.81
CA GLY A 75 -6.86 15.05 25.22
C GLY A 75 -5.56 15.80 25.49
N LYS A 76 -4.62 15.81 24.54
CA LYS A 76 -3.24 16.33 24.71
C LYS A 76 -2.58 16.79 23.39
N GLY A 77 -3.34 16.93 22.31
CA GLY A 77 -2.84 17.23 20.96
C GLY A 77 -3.01 18.68 20.54
N ASP A 78 -2.33 19.07 19.47
CA ASP A 78 -2.53 20.37 18.82
C ASP A 78 -3.90 20.40 18.12
N ILE A 79 -4.72 21.40 18.44
CA ILE A 79 -6.05 21.61 17.86
C ILE A 79 -5.96 21.74 16.34
N LYS A 80 -4.88 22.33 15.81
CA LYS A 80 -4.67 22.46 14.35
C LYS A 80 -4.57 21.10 13.65
N VAL A 81 -4.08 20.08 14.35
CA VAL A 81 -4.03 18.71 13.84
C VAL A 81 -5.44 18.11 13.77
N LEU A 82 -6.27 18.36 14.77
CA LEU A 82 -7.68 17.95 14.76
C LEU A 82 -8.44 18.63 13.63
N ASP A 83 -8.24 19.93 13.43
CA ASP A 83 -8.85 20.68 12.32
C ASP A 83 -8.42 20.11 10.97
N HIS A 84 -7.14 19.73 10.82
CA HIS A 84 -6.64 19.11 9.60
C HIS A 84 -7.28 17.75 9.31
N TYR A 85 -7.39 16.88 10.32
CA TYR A 85 -8.09 15.60 10.17
C TYR A 85 -9.59 15.79 9.85
N GLN A 86 -10.23 16.78 10.46
CA GLN A 86 -11.63 17.09 10.16
C GLN A 86 -11.80 17.62 8.74
N LEU A 87 -10.92 18.52 8.30
CA LEU A 87 -10.93 19.04 6.94
C LEU A 87 -10.73 17.91 5.92
N ALA A 88 -9.76 17.02 6.15
CA ALA A 88 -9.52 15.88 5.28
C ALA A 88 -10.74 14.94 5.19
N MET A 89 -11.45 14.70 6.30
CA MET A 89 -12.70 13.93 6.27
C MET A 89 -13.81 14.61 5.49
N ASN A 90 -13.97 15.93 5.64
CA ASN A 90 -14.96 16.69 4.89
C ASN A 90 -14.64 16.64 3.39
N CYS A 91 -13.39 16.88 3.00
CA CYS A 91 -12.96 16.77 1.61
C CYS A 91 -13.20 15.37 1.05
N LEU A 92 -12.92 14.31 1.82
CA LEU A 92 -13.20 12.94 1.40
C LEU A 92 -14.70 12.69 1.19
N ALA A 93 -15.54 13.17 2.11
CA ALA A 93 -17.00 13.02 2.02
C ALA A 93 -17.58 13.77 0.81
N GLU A 94 -17.14 15.01 0.59
CA GLU A 94 -17.60 15.86 -0.51
C GLU A 94 -17.21 15.32 -1.89
N ASN A 95 -16.11 14.55 -1.97
CA ASN A 95 -15.58 14.02 -3.22
C ASN A 95 -15.76 12.51 -3.34
N ILE A 96 -16.63 11.86 -2.55
CA ILE A 96 -16.71 10.39 -2.53
C ILE A 96 -17.15 9.82 -3.89
N ASP A 97 -17.99 10.55 -4.62
CA ASP A 97 -18.47 10.18 -5.96
C ASP A 97 -17.46 10.51 -7.09
N ASP A 98 -16.37 11.22 -6.77
CA ASP A 98 -15.35 11.57 -7.77
C ASP A 98 -14.52 10.32 -8.15
N PRO A 99 -14.32 10.04 -9.45
CA PRO A 99 -13.59 8.86 -9.89
C PRO A 99 -12.11 8.84 -9.47
N LEU A 100 -11.46 10.01 -9.36
CA LEU A 100 -10.09 10.08 -8.85
C LEU A 100 -10.05 9.84 -7.34
N CYS A 101 -11.07 10.27 -6.60
CA CYS A 101 -11.24 9.91 -5.20
C CYS A 101 -11.42 8.39 -5.02
N CYS A 102 -12.22 7.76 -5.88
CA CYS A 102 -12.36 6.31 -5.93
C CYS A 102 -11.00 5.62 -6.18
N LEU A 103 -10.24 6.08 -7.18
CA LEU A 103 -8.89 5.56 -7.45
C LEU A 103 -7.95 5.72 -6.24
N MET A 104 -7.96 6.89 -5.60
CA MET A 104 -7.15 7.17 -4.41
C MET A 104 -7.50 6.21 -3.26
N LEU A 105 -8.78 5.92 -3.05
CA LEU A 105 -9.23 4.94 -2.05
C LEU A 105 -8.78 3.52 -2.42
N MET A 106 -8.89 3.10 -3.69
CA MET A 106 -8.42 1.79 -4.14
C MET A 106 -6.92 1.61 -3.87
N ILE A 107 -6.11 2.62 -4.21
CA ILE A 107 -4.66 2.60 -3.94
C ILE A 107 -4.40 2.54 -2.44
N THR A 108 -5.03 3.44 -1.67
CA THR A 108 -4.79 3.58 -0.23
C THR A 108 -5.15 2.30 0.52
N LEU A 109 -6.34 1.75 0.30
CA LEU A 109 -6.79 0.52 0.96
C LEU A 109 -5.90 -0.67 0.58
N THR A 110 -5.49 -0.76 -0.69
CA THR A 110 -4.60 -1.84 -1.15
C THR A 110 -3.24 -1.75 -0.49
N VAL A 111 -2.60 -0.58 -0.52
CA VAL A 111 -1.29 -0.36 0.11
C VAL A 111 -1.37 -0.61 1.62
N CYS A 112 -2.42 -0.14 2.30
CA CYS A 112 -2.60 -0.33 3.73
C CYS A 112 -2.98 -1.76 4.13
N SER A 113 -3.48 -2.57 3.20
CA SER A 113 -3.77 -3.99 3.45
C SER A 113 -2.52 -4.87 3.45
N SER A 114 -1.42 -4.38 2.87
CA SER A 114 -0.15 -5.11 2.83
C SER A 114 0.36 -5.33 4.25
N SER A 115 0.57 -6.60 4.60
CA SER A 115 1.15 -7.01 5.89
C SER A 115 2.54 -6.42 6.17
N GLU A 116 3.23 -5.95 5.14
CA GLU A 116 4.47 -5.19 5.26
C GLU A 116 4.34 -3.83 4.58
N THR A 117 4.91 -2.78 5.18
CA THR A 117 4.99 -1.46 4.55
C THR A 117 5.81 -1.58 3.26
N PRO A 118 5.24 -1.24 2.08
CA PRO A 118 5.96 -1.34 0.82
C PRO A 118 7.18 -0.43 0.84
N GLU A 119 8.37 -1.01 0.69
CA GLU A 119 9.60 -0.25 0.61
C GLU A 119 9.94 0.05 -0.85
N VAL A 120 10.53 1.23 -1.06
CA VAL A 120 11.03 1.65 -2.36
C VAL A 120 12.56 1.39 -2.51
N ALA A 121 13.13 0.54 -1.63
CA ALA A 121 14.53 0.05 -1.43
C ALA A 121 15.57 1.09 -0.92
N GLN A 122 16.67 0.78 -0.19
CA GLN A 122 17.12 -0.35 0.66
C GLN A 122 17.79 0.30 1.90
N GLY A 123 17.43 -0.09 3.14
CA GLY A 123 18.26 0.20 4.33
C GLY A 123 17.65 0.99 5.50
N SER A 124 16.41 1.47 5.43
CA SER A 124 15.78 2.13 6.59
C SER A 124 14.93 1.14 7.38
N ARG A 125 15.62 0.31 8.16
CA ARG A 125 15.02 -0.66 9.08
C ARG A 125 14.36 0.11 10.22
N GLU A 126 13.03 0.15 10.28
CA GLU A 126 12.26 0.32 11.53
C GLU A 126 10.75 0.20 11.26
N LEU A 127 10.10 -0.73 11.96
CA LEU A 127 8.64 -0.88 12.02
C LEU A 127 7.95 0.46 12.30
N PHE A 128 6.78 0.67 11.70
CA PHE A 128 5.88 1.81 11.93
C PHE A 128 5.67 2.02 13.45
N PRO A 129 6.24 3.07 14.08
CA PRO A 129 6.14 3.22 15.51
C PRO A 129 5.18 4.35 15.81
N TRP A 130 3.92 4.01 16.10
CA TRP A 130 3.12 4.85 17.00
C TRP A 130 3.50 4.54 18.46
N ALA A 131 4.81 4.35 18.73
CA ALA A 131 5.28 4.24 20.09
C ALA A 131 5.14 5.62 20.74
N LYS A 132 4.40 5.68 21.85
CA LYS A 132 4.25 6.88 22.66
C LYS A 132 5.63 7.43 22.97
N ASN A 133 5.79 8.75 22.85
CA ASN A 133 6.92 9.49 23.36
C ASN A 133 7.11 9.08 24.83
N SER A 134 8.33 9.08 25.35
CA SER A 134 8.63 8.79 26.76
C SER A 134 7.84 9.67 27.75
N GLY A 135 7.21 10.76 27.28
CA GLY A 135 6.29 11.62 28.04
C GLY A 135 4.77 11.41 27.79
N GLY A 136 4.35 10.45 26.98
CA GLY A 136 2.92 10.14 26.75
C GLY A 136 2.11 11.21 26.00
N THR A 137 2.76 12.21 25.40
CA THR A 137 2.17 13.19 24.49
C THR A 137 2.29 12.72 23.03
N ALA A 138 1.42 13.20 22.15
CA ALA A 138 1.57 12.97 20.71
C ALA A 138 2.77 13.79 20.17
N TYR A 139 3.40 13.34 19.08
CA TYR A 139 4.46 14.09 18.38
C TYR A 139 3.93 15.45 17.89
N ASP A 140 4.80 16.48 17.85
CA ASP A 140 4.44 17.74 17.21
C ASP A 140 4.31 17.56 15.68
N VAL A 141 3.64 18.49 15.01
CA VAL A 141 3.35 18.43 13.56
C VAL A 141 4.61 18.28 12.72
N GLY A 142 5.70 18.95 13.11
CA GLY A 142 6.98 18.87 12.40
C GLY A 142 7.60 17.48 12.54
N GLU A 143 7.60 16.89 13.73
CA GLU A 143 8.07 15.52 13.94
C GLU A 143 7.15 14.47 13.29
N MET A 144 5.83 14.67 13.31
CA MET A 144 4.88 13.79 12.61
C MET A 144 5.10 13.81 11.11
N THR A 145 5.20 15.00 10.51
CA THR A 145 5.45 15.18 9.07
C THR A 145 6.78 14.55 8.69
N LYS A 146 7.84 14.79 9.47
CA LYS A 146 9.15 14.18 9.26
C LYS A 146 9.07 12.66 9.35
N LYS A 147 8.34 12.08 10.30
CA LYS A 147 8.17 10.62 10.41
C LYS A 147 7.34 10.02 9.28
N ILE A 148 6.29 10.70 8.83
CA ILE A 148 5.48 10.29 7.67
C ILE A 148 6.32 10.35 6.38
N GLU A 149 7.13 11.39 6.20
CA GLU A 149 8.03 11.53 5.05
C GLU A 149 9.13 10.46 5.03
N HIS A 150 9.67 10.10 6.21
CA HIS A 150 10.78 9.14 6.31
C HIS A 150 10.34 7.68 6.43
N LYS A 151 9.11 7.40 6.88
CA LYS A 151 8.63 6.04 7.21
C LYS A 151 7.23 5.70 6.71
N GLY A 152 6.48 6.68 6.20
CA GLY A 152 5.09 6.53 5.74
C GLY A 152 4.92 6.72 4.23
N CYS A 153 3.78 7.29 3.82
CA CYS A 153 3.46 7.54 2.42
C CYS A 153 4.27 8.73 1.88
N SER A 154 5.54 8.49 1.57
CA SER A 154 6.47 9.50 1.05
C SER A 154 6.13 9.92 -0.38
N ASN A 155 6.67 11.06 -0.82
CA ASN A 155 6.62 11.49 -2.23
C ASN A 155 7.10 10.41 -3.20
N ARG A 156 8.10 9.64 -2.78
CA ARG A 156 8.64 8.52 -3.53
C ARG A 156 7.62 7.38 -3.64
N MET A 157 6.86 7.11 -2.57
CA MET A 157 5.75 6.15 -2.58
C MET A 157 4.64 6.59 -3.54
N LEU A 158 4.20 7.86 -3.44
CA LEU A 158 3.19 8.43 -4.34
C LEU A 158 3.60 8.33 -5.81
N GLN A 159 4.89 8.53 -6.10
CA GLN A 159 5.43 8.34 -7.45
C GLN A 159 5.47 6.86 -7.85
N ALA A 160 5.80 5.96 -6.92
CA ALA A 160 5.89 4.53 -7.18
C ALA A 160 4.54 3.85 -7.45
N VAL A 161 3.48 4.29 -6.76
CA VAL A 161 2.08 3.86 -7.04
C VAL A 161 1.48 4.61 -8.23
N GLY A 162 2.24 5.46 -8.91
CA GLY A 162 1.81 6.13 -10.13
C GLY A 162 0.76 7.20 -9.91
N TRP A 163 0.70 7.84 -8.74
CA TRP A 163 -0.21 8.97 -8.46
C TRP A 163 0.36 10.30 -8.96
N VAL A 164 1.67 10.48 -8.80
CA VAL A 164 2.40 11.70 -9.19
C VAL A 164 3.55 11.40 -10.12
N THR A 165 3.98 12.41 -10.87
CA THR A 165 5.25 12.44 -11.59
C THR A 165 6.19 13.45 -10.93
N SER A 166 7.49 13.26 -11.11
CA SER A 166 8.51 14.18 -10.64
C SER A 166 9.25 14.76 -11.84
N LYS A 167 9.42 16.08 -11.88
CA LYS A 167 10.31 16.76 -12.84
C LYS A 167 11.78 16.58 -12.45
N SER A 168 12.04 16.23 -11.20
CA SER A 168 13.37 16.07 -10.62
C SER A 168 13.87 14.63 -10.78
N LYS A 169 15.17 14.48 -11.04
CA LYS A 169 15.87 13.18 -11.08
C LYS A 169 16.31 12.69 -9.71
N ARG A 170 15.93 13.38 -8.62
CA ARG A 170 16.28 12.98 -7.25
C ARG A 170 15.63 11.65 -6.88
N ASP A 171 16.35 10.86 -6.11
CA ASP A 171 15.86 9.61 -5.52
C ASP A 171 14.68 9.84 -4.56
N SER A 172 14.64 11.00 -3.91
CA SER A 172 13.51 11.45 -3.10
C SER A 172 13.10 12.86 -3.56
N PRO A 173 12.05 12.99 -4.39
CA PRO A 173 11.62 14.28 -4.90
C PRO A 173 10.98 15.15 -3.82
N ARG A 174 11.17 16.47 -3.92
CA ARG A 174 10.48 17.44 -3.04
C ARG A 174 9.04 17.64 -3.51
N ASN A 175 8.15 18.12 -2.64
CA ASN A 175 6.78 18.47 -3.01
C ASN A 175 6.74 19.44 -4.20
N THR A 176 7.65 20.42 -4.25
CA THR A 176 7.77 21.39 -5.35
C THR A 176 8.15 20.77 -6.69
N ASP A 177 8.73 19.57 -6.68
CA ASP A 177 9.17 18.85 -7.87
C ASP A 177 8.07 17.92 -8.41
N LEU A 178 7.01 17.69 -7.62
CA LEU A 178 5.92 16.78 -7.94
C LEU A 178 4.79 17.47 -8.71
N GLN A 179 4.19 16.71 -9.62
CA GLN A 179 2.94 17.06 -10.26
C GLN A 179 2.03 15.84 -10.26
N LEU A 180 0.72 16.06 -10.10
CA LEU A 180 -0.25 15.01 -10.37
C LEU A 180 -0.07 14.52 -11.81
N ARG A 181 -0.25 13.22 -12.01
CA ARG A 181 -0.40 12.69 -13.37
C ARG A 181 -1.63 13.29 -14.04
N SER A 182 -1.67 13.19 -15.38
CA SER A 182 -2.83 13.71 -16.10
C SER A 182 -4.08 12.96 -15.68
N GLN A 183 -5.22 13.66 -15.70
CA GLN A 183 -6.50 13.06 -15.32
C GLN A 183 -6.83 11.86 -16.22
N GLU A 184 -6.50 11.93 -17.51
CA GLU A 184 -6.71 10.84 -18.47
C GLU A 184 -5.94 9.57 -18.07
N GLU A 185 -4.68 9.72 -17.66
CA GLU A 185 -3.84 8.59 -17.23
C GLU A 185 -4.35 7.96 -15.93
N LEU A 186 -4.79 8.78 -14.98
CA LEU A 186 -5.35 8.31 -13.72
C LEU A 186 -6.67 7.57 -13.97
N LEU A 187 -7.55 8.11 -14.82
CA LEU A 187 -8.81 7.45 -15.18
C LEU A 187 -8.59 6.15 -15.96
N GLU A 188 -7.54 6.06 -16.78
CA GLU A 188 -7.16 4.78 -17.41
C GLU A 188 -6.72 3.75 -16.37
N THR A 189 -5.95 4.19 -15.37
CA THR A 189 -5.55 3.32 -14.24
C THR A 189 -6.79 2.82 -13.49
N LEU A 190 -7.76 3.69 -13.20
CA LEU A 190 -9.02 3.31 -12.57
C LEU A 190 -9.79 2.27 -13.39
N ARG A 191 -9.92 2.47 -14.70
CA ARG A 191 -10.57 1.49 -15.60
C ARG A 191 -9.87 0.13 -15.54
N GLY A 192 -8.54 0.13 -15.60
CA GLY A 192 -7.74 -1.09 -15.48
C GLY A 192 -8.02 -1.85 -14.17
N LEU A 193 -8.05 -1.14 -13.05
CA LEU A 193 -8.35 -1.73 -11.74
C LEU A 193 -9.78 -2.27 -11.66
N GLN A 194 -10.77 -1.54 -12.18
CA GLN A 194 -12.16 -1.99 -12.23
C GLN A 194 -12.31 -3.31 -13.02
N LEU A 195 -11.61 -3.42 -14.16
CA LEU A 195 -11.58 -4.65 -14.97
C LEU A 195 -10.80 -5.79 -14.30
N ALA A 196 -9.88 -5.47 -13.40
CA ALA A 196 -9.06 -6.43 -12.68
C ALA A 196 -9.67 -6.84 -11.33
N ILE A 197 -10.78 -6.28 -10.87
CA ILE A 197 -11.33 -6.53 -9.52
C ILE A 197 -11.62 -8.01 -9.22
N LYS A 198 -11.89 -8.82 -10.26
CA LYS A 198 -12.11 -10.28 -10.18
C LYS A 198 -10.84 -11.12 -10.36
N ARG A 199 -9.68 -10.47 -10.53
CA ARG A 199 -8.36 -11.05 -10.77
C ARG A 199 -7.36 -10.37 -9.84
N PRO A 200 -7.29 -10.79 -8.56
CA PRO A 200 -6.49 -10.13 -7.54
C PRO A 200 -5.03 -9.92 -7.93
N GLU A 201 -4.44 -10.86 -8.67
CA GLU A 201 -3.09 -10.78 -9.21
C GLU A 201 -2.90 -9.59 -10.15
N ASP A 202 -3.81 -9.41 -11.11
CA ASP A 202 -3.77 -8.31 -12.06
C ASP A 202 -4.04 -6.98 -11.33
N PHE A 203 -5.00 -6.99 -10.41
CA PHE A 203 -5.37 -5.80 -9.65
C PHE A 203 -4.21 -5.28 -8.81
N ILE A 204 -3.62 -6.15 -8.01
CA ILE A 204 -2.48 -5.85 -7.15
C ILE A 204 -1.28 -5.49 -8.02
N GLY A 205 -1.10 -6.18 -9.15
CA GLY A 205 0.00 -5.89 -10.07
C GLY A 205 -0.08 -4.50 -10.69
N ILE A 206 -1.28 -3.99 -10.96
CA ILE A 206 -1.50 -2.60 -11.40
C ILE A 206 -1.12 -1.61 -10.28
N ILE A 207 -1.60 -1.79 -9.05
CA ILE A 207 -1.32 -0.88 -7.92
C ILE A 207 0.18 -0.79 -7.62
N PHE A 208 0.85 -1.94 -7.52
CA PHE A 208 2.26 -2.00 -7.15
C PHE A 208 3.22 -1.83 -8.34
N HIS A 209 2.69 -1.74 -9.56
CA HIS A 209 3.46 -1.76 -10.81
C HIS A 209 4.47 -2.94 -10.84
N SER A 210 4.03 -4.10 -10.38
CA SER A 210 4.87 -5.28 -10.16
C SER A 210 4.09 -6.57 -10.39
N GLN A 211 4.69 -7.54 -11.07
CA GLN A 211 4.11 -8.88 -11.27
C GLN A 211 4.64 -9.90 -10.24
N ASP A 212 5.20 -9.42 -9.13
CA ASP A 212 5.72 -10.27 -8.07
C ASP A 212 4.57 -10.76 -7.17
N ASP A 213 4.38 -12.09 -7.12
CA ASP A 213 3.31 -12.74 -6.36
C ASP A 213 3.37 -12.42 -4.85
N ILE A 214 4.53 -11.97 -4.35
CA ILE A 214 4.69 -11.58 -2.95
C ILE A 214 3.69 -10.49 -2.54
N TRP A 215 3.28 -9.61 -3.46
CA TRP A 215 2.31 -8.57 -3.16
C TRP A 215 0.89 -9.13 -2.99
N VAL A 216 0.56 -10.19 -3.73
CA VAL A 216 -0.72 -10.89 -3.60
C VAL A 216 -0.81 -11.61 -2.26
N GLU A 217 0.29 -12.26 -1.85
CA GLU A 217 0.39 -12.85 -0.52
C GLU A 217 0.23 -11.79 0.58
N ARG A 218 0.93 -10.67 0.46
CA ARG A 218 0.92 -9.61 1.48
C ARG A 218 -0.42 -8.91 1.61
N CYS A 219 -1.14 -8.73 0.51
CA CYS A 219 -2.47 -8.13 0.49
C CYS A 219 -3.58 -9.19 0.57
N GLY A 220 -3.26 -10.40 1.04
CA GLY A 220 -4.21 -11.52 1.09
C GLY A 220 -5.48 -11.22 1.91
N SER A 221 -5.44 -10.25 2.83
CA SER A 221 -6.61 -9.76 3.58
C SER A 221 -7.69 -9.12 2.69
N LEU A 222 -7.32 -8.60 1.51
CA LEU A 222 -8.27 -8.08 0.51
C LEU A 222 -8.80 -9.13 -0.45
N VAL A 223 -8.22 -10.33 -0.45
CA VAL A 223 -8.63 -11.38 -1.39
C VAL A 223 -9.71 -12.22 -0.72
N ASN A 224 -10.98 -11.93 -1.03
CA ASN A 224 -12.09 -12.76 -0.59
C ASN A 224 -12.11 -14.02 -1.43
N ARG A 225 -11.58 -15.11 -0.87
CA ARG A 225 -11.59 -16.43 -1.49
C ARG A 225 -12.98 -17.02 -1.26
N ALA A 226 -13.71 -17.30 -2.34
CA ALA A 226 -14.90 -18.14 -2.23
C ALA A 226 -14.49 -19.46 -1.56
N ALA A 227 -15.14 -19.77 -0.44
CA ALA A 227 -14.99 -21.04 0.27
C ALA A 227 -15.54 -22.20 -0.57
#